data_AF-A0A659Q5M0-F1
#
_entry.id   AF-A0A659Q5M0-F1
#
_cell.length_a   1.000
_cell.length_b   1.000
_cell.length_c   1.000
_cell.angle_alpha   90.00
_cell.angle_beta   90.00
_cell.angle_gamma   90.00
#
_symmetry.space_group_name_H-M   'P 1'
#
loop_
_entity.id
_entity.type
_entity.pdbx_description
1 polymer ?
#
loop_
_entity_poly.entity_id
_entity_poly.type
_entity_poly.pdbx_seq_one_letter_code
_entity_poly.pdbx_strand_id
1 'polypeptide(L)'
;MSAHISNIRPDFDREIVDIVDYVMNYDITSKVAYDTAHYCLLDTLGCGLEALEYPACKKLLGPIVPGPVVPPGARVPGTPLQLAPVPAAFNIGAMIRWLDFNDTWLAAEWGHPSDNLGGILAIADWLSRNAVAAGKAPLTMKQVLSGMIKAHEIQG
;
A
#
# COMPACT_ATOMS: atom_id res chain seq x y z
N MET A 1 46.72 14.43 -4.26
CA MET A 1 46.76 13.03 -3.78
C MET A 1 45.40 12.42 -4.06
N SER A 2 45.33 11.37 -4.88
CA SER A 2 44.09 10.62 -5.13
C SER A 2 43.73 9.83 -3.87
N ALA A 3 42.54 10.04 -3.32
CA ALA A 3 42.07 9.22 -2.21
C ALA A 3 41.90 7.78 -2.68
N HIS A 4 42.46 6.82 -1.94
CA HIS A 4 42.34 5.40 -2.25
C HIS A 4 40.86 5.00 -2.10
N ILE A 5 40.15 4.80 -3.21
CA ILE A 5 38.77 4.31 -3.18
C ILE A 5 38.84 2.80 -2.94
N SER A 6 38.22 2.34 -1.84
CA SER A 6 38.10 0.92 -1.53
C SER A 6 37.13 0.25 -2.50
N ASN A 7 37.52 -0.89 -3.08
CA ASN A 7 36.64 -1.72 -3.91
C ASN A 7 35.83 -2.74 -3.07
N ILE A 8 35.93 -2.67 -1.73
CA ILE A 8 35.09 -3.49 -0.84
C ILE A 8 33.71 -2.84 -0.81
N ARG A 9 32.69 -3.60 -1.19
CA ARG A 9 31.29 -3.16 -1.09
C ARG A 9 30.96 -2.91 0.38
N PRO A 10 30.53 -1.69 0.76
CA PRO A 10 30.11 -1.42 2.12
C PRO A 10 28.83 -2.18 2.45
N ASP A 11 28.62 -2.44 3.74
CA ASP A 11 27.33 -2.89 4.25
C ASP A 11 26.26 -1.82 4.03
N PHE A 12 25.00 -2.21 4.15
CA PHE A 12 23.90 -1.25 4.07
C PHE A 12 23.93 -0.27 5.24
N ASP A 13 23.50 0.96 4.98
CA ASP A 13 23.32 1.97 6.01
C ASP A 13 22.37 1.48 7.10
N ARG A 14 22.62 1.91 8.34
CA ARG A 14 21.89 1.43 9.52
C ARG A 14 20.40 1.68 9.39
N GLU A 15 20.01 2.81 8.82
CA GLU A 15 18.61 3.22 8.62
C GLU A 15 17.86 2.20 7.75
N ILE A 16 18.52 1.63 6.74
CA ILE A 16 17.95 0.58 5.89
C ILE A 16 17.80 -0.71 6.71
N VAL A 17 18.82 -1.08 7.48
CA VAL A 17 18.82 -2.30 8.29
C VAL A 17 17.73 -2.23 9.37
N ASP A 18 17.61 -1.12 10.08
CA ASP A 18 16.62 -0.93 11.14
C ASP A 18 15.18 -1.04 10.60
N ILE A 19 14.90 -0.49 9.41
CA ILE A 19 13.59 -0.64 8.73
C ILE A 19 13.35 -2.11 8.34
N VAL A 20 14.34 -2.78 7.75
CA VAL A 20 14.21 -4.20 7.33
C VAL A 20 13.95 -5.09 8.53
N ASP A 21 14.72 -4.93 9.60
CA ASP A 21 14.59 -5.75 10.81
C ASP A 21 13.22 -5.53 11.48
N TYR A 22 12.72 -4.28 11.52
CA TYR A 22 11.36 -3.99 11.99
C TYR A 22 10.29 -4.67 11.12
N VAL A 23 10.37 -4.55 9.80
CA VAL A 23 9.38 -5.14 8.89
C VAL A 23 9.37 -6.67 8.98
N MET A 24 10.54 -7.29 9.08
CA MET A 24 10.69 -8.74 9.06
C MET A 24 10.40 -9.41 10.41
N ASN A 25 10.83 -8.78 11.52
CA ASN A 25 10.91 -9.47 12.81
C ASN A 25 9.99 -8.92 13.89
N TYR A 26 9.54 -7.66 13.79
CA TYR A 26 8.70 -7.07 14.83
C TYR A 26 7.28 -7.66 14.83
N ASP A 27 6.83 -8.13 15.99
CA ASP A 27 5.49 -8.65 16.22
C ASP A 27 4.59 -7.57 16.84
N ILE A 28 3.46 -7.30 16.19
CA ILE A 28 2.51 -6.27 16.63
C ILE A 28 1.58 -6.90 17.68
N THR A 29 1.72 -6.47 18.93
CA THR A 29 0.93 -6.99 20.06
C THR A 29 -0.15 -6.03 20.55
N SER A 30 -0.17 -4.79 20.05
CA SER A 30 -1.11 -3.75 20.48
C SER A 30 -2.51 -3.97 19.90
N LYS A 31 -3.48 -4.28 20.76
CA LYS A 31 -4.90 -4.35 20.39
C LYS A 31 -5.38 -3.01 19.81
N VAL A 32 -4.99 -1.90 20.42
CA VAL A 32 -5.37 -0.55 19.99
C VAL A 32 -4.85 -0.27 18.58
N ALA A 33 -3.63 -0.69 18.25
CA ALA A 33 -3.10 -0.51 16.91
C ALA A 33 -3.95 -1.26 15.85
N TYR A 34 -4.36 -2.49 16.15
CA TYR A 34 -5.23 -3.26 15.24
C TYR A 34 -6.65 -2.69 15.15
N ASP A 35 -7.24 -2.25 16.26
CA ASP A 35 -8.56 -1.62 16.26
C ASP A 35 -8.54 -0.32 15.44
N THR A 36 -7.53 0.53 15.64
CA THR A 36 -7.38 1.78 14.89
C THR A 36 -7.06 1.54 13.42
N ALA A 37 -6.20 0.57 13.09
CA ALA A 37 -5.92 0.21 11.70
C ALA A 37 -7.18 -0.29 10.97
N HIS A 38 -8.07 -1.00 11.68
CA HIS A 38 -9.36 -1.39 11.14
C HIS A 38 -10.24 -0.18 10.81
N TYR A 39 -10.33 0.81 11.70
CA TYR A 39 -11.07 2.05 11.41
C TYR A 39 -10.42 2.85 10.27
N CYS A 40 -9.09 2.99 10.26
CA CYS A 40 -8.33 3.65 9.20
C CYS A 40 -8.61 3.00 7.83
N LEU A 41 -8.65 1.66 7.75
CA LEU A 41 -8.98 0.96 6.52
C LEU A 41 -10.37 1.33 5.98
N LEU A 42 -11.38 1.36 6.86
CA LEU A 42 -12.76 1.67 6.47
C LEU A 42 -12.89 3.13 6.00
N ASP A 43 -12.31 4.05 6.76
CA ASP A 43 -12.27 5.48 6.45
C ASP A 43 -11.58 5.77 5.10
N THR A 44 -10.39 5.19 4.91
CA THR A 44 -9.58 5.37 3.70
C THR A 44 -10.30 4.82 2.46
N LEU A 45 -10.94 3.65 2.57
CA LEU A 45 -11.77 3.11 1.50
C LEU A 45 -12.99 4.00 1.22
N GLY A 46 -13.62 4.57 2.25
CA GLY A 46 -14.71 5.54 2.11
C GLY A 46 -14.29 6.76 1.30
N CYS A 47 -13.16 7.38 1.64
CA CYS A 47 -12.58 8.51 0.89
C CYS A 47 -12.34 8.14 -0.58
N GLY A 48 -11.79 6.95 -0.83
CA GLY A 48 -11.57 6.46 -2.19
C GLY A 48 -12.84 6.25 -3.00
N LEU A 49 -13.94 5.83 -2.37
CA LEU A 49 -15.24 5.69 -3.04
C LEU A 49 -15.84 7.06 -3.38
N GLU A 50 -15.76 8.04 -2.48
CA GLU A 50 -16.24 9.41 -2.72
C GLU A 50 -15.48 10.06 -3.89
N ALA A 51 -14.18 9.81 -4.01
CA ALA A 51 -13.36 10.32 -5.12
C ALA A 51 -13.87 9.86 -6.51
N LEU A 52 -14.61 8.76 -6.61
CA LEU A 52 -15.19 8.27 -7.87
C LEU A 52 -16.34 9.16 -8.38
N GLU A 53 -16.86 10.07 -7.57
CA GLU A 53 -17.83 11.07 -8.04
C GLU A 53 -17.17 12.15 -8.90
N TYR A 54 -15.84 12.32 -8.79
CA TYR A 54 -15.10 13.40 -9.43
C TYR A 54 -14.49 12.95 -10.77
N PRO A 55 -14.92 13.53 -11.92
CA PRO A 55 -14.36 13.19 -13.23
C PRO A 55 -12.85 13.45 -13.32
N ALA A 56 -12.35 14.40 -12.53
CA ALA A 56 -10.93 14.73 -12.47
C ALA A 56 -10.08 13.58 -11.90
N CYS A 57 -10.60 12.81 -10.94
CA CYS A 57 -9.97 11.59 -10.43
C CYS A 57 -10.10 10.46 -11.47
N LYS A 58 -11.34 10.17 -11.88
CA LYS A 58 -11.67 9.04 -12.76
C LYS A 58 -10.88 9.01 -14.07
N LYS A 59 -10.58 10.17 -14.67
CA LYS A 59 -9.82 10.23 -15.93
C LYS A 59 -8.40 9.69 -15.84
N LEU A 60 -7.85 9.54 -14.63
CA LEU A 60 -6.51 8.99 -14.37
C LEU A 60 -6.56 7.50 -13.99
N LEU A 61 -7.75 6.94 -13.77
CA LEU A 61 -7.93 5.53 -13.41
C LEU A 61 -7.97 4.64 -14.66
N GLY A 62 -7.81 3.34 -14.43
CA GLY A 62 -7.77 2.32 -15.48
C GLY A 62 -6.36 1.86 -15.84
N PRO A 63 -6.26 0.97 -16.85
CA PRO A 63 -4.99 0.52 -17.38
C PRO A 63 -4.32 1.62 -18.22
N ILE A 64 -2.98 1.57 -18.34
CA ILE A 64 -2.22 2.46 -19.23
C ILE A 64 -2.67 2.28 -20.70
N VAL A 65 -2.93 1.04 -21.10
CA VAL A 65 -3.46 0.71 -22.43
C VAL A 65 -4.83 0.04 -22.24
N PRO A 66 -5.92 0.62 -22.77
CA PRO A 66 -7.24 0.01 -22.73
C PRO A 66 -7.24 -1.37 -23.40
N GLY A 67 -7.81 -2.37 -22.73
CA GLY A 67 -7.84 -3.73 -23.25
C GLY A 67 -8.01 -4.79 -22.16
N PRO A 68 -8.08 -6.07 -22.55
CA PRO A 68 -8.19 -7.17 -21.60
C PRO A 68 -6.93 -7.26 -20.73
N VAL A 69 -7.10 -7.32 -19.42
CA VAL A 69 -6.01 -7.56 -18.47
C VAL A 69 -5.84 -9.06 -18.26
N VAL A 70 -4.59 -9.51 -18.23
CA VAL A 70 -4.21 -10.92 -18.00
C VAL A 70 -4.56 -11.33 -16.56
N PRO A 71 -5.42 -12.34 -16.34
CA PRO A 71 -5.77 -12.82 -15.02
C PRO A 71 -4.64 -13.65 -14.39
N PRO A 72 -4.53 -13.65 -13.05
CA PRO A 72 -5.30 -12.83 -12.12
C PRO A 72 -4.64 -11.47 -11.87
N GLY A 73 -5.41 -10.38 -12.05
CA GLY A 73 -5.03 -9.01 -11.64
C GLY A 73 -5.66 -8.58 -10.31
N ALA A 74 -5.17 -7.50 -9.70
CA ALA A 74 -5.75 -6.84 -8.54
C ALA A 74 -6.98 -6.00 -8.92
N ARG A 75 -8.00 -5.97 -8.06
CA ARG A 75 -9.20 -5.15 -8.26
C ARG A 75 -9.05 -3.77 -7.65
N VAL A 76 -9.70 -2.78 -8.27
CA VAL A 76 -9.81 -1.42 -7.75
C VAL A 76 -11.21 -1.24 -7.15
N PRO A 77 -11.35 -0.96 -5.83
CA PRO A 77 -12.65 -0.82 -5.16
C PRO A 77 -13.59 0.18 -5.85
N GLY A 78 -14.89 -0.11 -5.86
CA GLY A 78 -15.90 0.76 -6.49
C GLY A 78 -15.87 0.78 -8.02
N THR A 79 -15.03 -0.02 -8.67
CA THR A 79 -14.92 -0.09 -10.14
C THR A 79 -14.97 -1.53 -10.65
N PRO A 80 -15.25 -1.76 -11.94
CA PRO A 80 -15.09 -3.08 -12.57
C PRO A 80 -13.63 -3.42 -12.93
N LEU A 81 -12.67 -2.55 -12.59
CA LEU A 81 -11.29 -2.69 -13.05
C LEU A 81 -10.58 -3.85 -12.35
N GLN A 82 -9.84 -4.60 -13.14
CA GLN A 82 -8.87 -5.59 -12.69
C GLN A 82 -7.56 -5.32 -13.42
N LEU A 83 -6.49 -5.00 -12.70
CA LEU A 83 -5.24 -4.45 -13.23
C LEU A 83 -4.02 -5.25 -12.71
N ALA A 84 -2.85 -5.06 -13.32
CA ALA A 84 -1.59 -5.48 -12.70
C ALA A 84 -1.39 -4.74 -11.35
N PRO A 85 -0.64 -5.28 -10.38
CA PRO A 85 -0.55 -4.71 -9.03
C PRO A 85 -0.02 -3.27 -9.01
N VAL A 86 0.91 -2.91 -9.90
CA VAL A 86 1.45 -1.52 -9.98
C VAL A 86 0.38 -0.50 -10.39
N PRO A 87 -0.31 -0.63 -11.53
CA PRO A 87 -1.39 0.31 -11.87
C PRO A 87 -2.57 0.24 -10.89
N ALA A 88 -2.88 -0.93 -10.31
CA ALA A 88 -3.89 -1.02 -9.25
C ALA A 88 -3.50 -0.19 -8.01
N ALA A 89 -2.23 -0.24 -7.59
CA ALA A 89 -1.73 0.54 -6.46
C ALA A 89 -1.85 2.04 -6.72
N PHE A 90 -1.50 2.50 -7.92
CA PHE A 90 -1.71 3.89 -8.32
C PHE A 90 -3.19 4.28 -8.29
N ASN A 91 -4.07 3.45 -8.85
CA ASN A 91 -5.50 3.72 -8.89
C ASN A 91 -6.07 3.88 -7.46
N ILE A 92 -5.76 2.93 -6.58
CA ILE A 92 -6.21 2.97 -5.18
C ILE A 92 -5.60 4.18 -4.46
N GLY A 93 -4.28 4.38 -4.53
CA GLY A 93 -3.59 5.50 -3.88
C GLY A 93 -4.10 6.87 -4.33
N ALA A 94 -4.29 7.05 -5.65
CA ALA A 94 -4.85 8.28 -6.19
C ALA A 94 -6.28 8.53 -5.69
N MET A 95 -7.12 7.49 -5.63
CA MET A 95 -8.50 7.60 -5.15
C MET A 95 -8.55 8.02 -3.68
N ILE A 96 -7.84 7.29 -2.81
CA ILE A 96 -7.97 7.46 -1.35
C ILE A 96 -7.46 8.82 -0.87
N ARG A 97 -6.50 9.41 -1.59
CA ARG A 97 -5.93 10.72 -1.26
C ARG A 97 -6.60 11.89 -1.99
N TRP A 98 -7.45 11.63 -2.99
CA TRP A 98 -7.90 12.64 -3.96
C TRP A 98 -8.53 13.88 -3.33
N LEU A 99 -9.37 13.67 -2.31
CA LEU A 99 -10.18 14.72 -1.69
C LEU A 99 -9.57 15.28 -0.40
N ASP A 100 -8.42 14.76 0.03
CA ASP A 100 -7.74 15.20 1.27
C ASP A 100 -8.59 15.02 2.54
N PHE A 101 -9.33 13.93 2.60
CA PHE A 101 -10.18 13.56 3.75
C PHE A 101 -9.67 12.33 4.50
N ASN A 102 -8.69 11.61 3.95
CA ASN A 102 -8.08 10.48 4.62
C ASN A 102 -7.24 10.93 5.83
N ASP A 103 -6.76 9.96 6.60
CA ASP A 103 -6.02 10.20 7.84
C ASP A 103 -4.84 11.18 7.73
N THR A 104 -4.31 11.64 8.86
CA THR A 104 -3.23 12.63 8.88
C THR A 104 -2.28 12.39 10.04
N TRP A 105 -0.99 12.59 9.78
CA TRP A 105 0.07 12.59 10.76
C TRP A 105 0.84 13.92 10.70
N LEU A 106 0.83 14.65 11.82
CA LEU A 106 1.47 15.97 11.93
C LEU A 106 2.72 15.86 12.82
N ALA A 107 3.89 15.83 12.19
CA ALA A 107 5.19 15.76 12.88
C ALA A 107 6.13 16.87 12.38
N ALA A 108 7.45 16.62 12.43
CA ALA A 108 8.43 17.50 11.78
C ALA A 108 8.20 17.59 10.27
N GLU A 109 7.70 16.50 9.68
CA GLU A 109 7.14 16.45 8.33
C GLU A 109 5.64 16.07 8.43
N TRP A 110 4.82 16.58 7.51
CA TRP A 110 3.38 16.28 7.48
C TRP A 110 3.08 15.21 6.44
N GLY A 111 2.12 14.33 6.71
CA GLY A 111 1.76 13.31 5.74
C GLY A 111 0.47 12.56 6.05
N HIS A 112 0.12 11.65 5.14
CA HIS A 112 -1.07 10.81 5.19
C HIS A 112 -0.65 9.35 5.07
N PRO A 113 -0.38 8.65 6.18
CA PRO A 113 0.17 7.30 6.11
C PRO A 113 -0.78 6.26 5.50
N SER A 114 -2.10 6.52 5.51
CA SER A 114 -3.08 5.72 4.79
C SER A 114 -2.83 5.64 3.27
N ASP A 115 -2.06 6.56 2.67
CA ASP A 115 -1.68 6.53 1.25
C ASP A 115 -0.98 5.21 0.86
N ASN A 116 -0.26 4.59 1.80
CA ASN A 116 0.41 3.28 1.60
C ASN A 116 -0.58 2.13 1.36
N LEU A 117 -1.87 2.30 1.70
CA LEU A 117 -2.92 1.31 1.45
C LEU A 117 -3.00 0.96 -0.05
N GLY A 118 -2.70 1.90 -0.95
CA GLY A 118 -2.68 1.63 -2.39
C GLY A 118 -1.77 0.45 -2.75
N GLY A 119 -0.51 0.50 -2.31
CA GLY A 119 0.46 -0.59 -2.51
C GLY A 119 0.07 -1.87 -1.78
N ILE A 120 -0.29 -1.76 -0.50
CA ILE A 120 -0.59 -2.90 0.37
C ILE A 120 -1.79 -3.68 -0.16
N LEU A 121 -2.90 -3.01 -0.46
CA LEU A 121 -4.13 -3.67 -0.89
C LEU A 121 -3.99 -4.27 -2.29
N ALA A 122 -3.37 -3.55 -3.22
CA ALA A 122 -3.17 -4.03 -4.58
C ALA A 122 -2.31 -5.30 -4.62
N ILE A 123 -1.19 -5.33 -3.88
CA ILE A 123 -0.33 -6.52 -3.86
C ILE A 123 -0.98 -7.68 -3.11
N ALA A 124 -1.70 -7.40 -2.01
CA ALA A 124 -2.36 -8.43 -1.22
C ALA A 124 -3.50 -9.13 -2.00
N ASP A 125 -4.32 -8.36 -2.73
CA ASP A 125 -5.38 -8.92 -3.58
C ASP A 125 -4.78 -9.72 -4.75
N TRP A 126 -3.76 -9.19 -5.43
CA TRP A 126 -3.08 -9.89 -6.51
C TRP A 126 -2.46 -11.22 -6.06
N LEU A 127 -1.69 -11.23 -4.97
CA LEU A 127 -1.08 -12.44 -4.42
C LEU A 127 -2.13 -13.46 -3.98
N SER A 128 -3.20 -13.00 -3.33
CA SER A 128 -4.29 -13.87 -2.87
C SER A 128 -5.01 -14.56 -4.02
N ARG A 129 -5.30 -13.83 -5.11
CA ARG A 129 -5.93 -14.41 -6.32
C ARG A 129 -5.02 -15.44 -7.00
N ASN A 130 -3.72 -15.15 -7.10
CA ASN A 130 -2.74 -16.10 -7.63
C ASN A 130 -2.66 -17.35 -6.74
N ALA A 131 -2.66 -17.20 -5.42
CA ALA A 131 -2.64 -18.31 -4.48
C ALA A 131 -3.87 -19.21 -4.65
N VAL A 132 -5.07 -18.62 -4.68
CA VAL A 132 -6.33 -19.38 -4.86
C VAL A 132 -6.35 -20.10 -6.21
N ALA A 133 -5.94 -19.44 -7.29
CA ALA A 133 -5.84 -20.07 -8.62
C ALA A 133 -4.86 -21.25 -8.65
N ALA A 134 -3.82 -21.20 -7.82
CA ALA A 134 -2.85 -22.28 -7.63
C ALA A 134 -3.23 -23.30 -6.53
N GLY A 135 -4.44 -23.23 -5.97
CA GLY A 135 -4.89 -24.14 -4.90
C GLY A 135 -4.20 -23.93 -3.54
N LYS A 136 -3.63 -22.74 -3.30
CA LYS A 136 -2.96 -22.34 -2.06
C LYS A 136 -3.86 -21.41 -1.23
N ALA A 137 -3.54 -21.29 0.06
CA ALA A 137 -4.22 -20.35 0.95
C ALA A 137 -3.93 -18.89 0.56
N PRO A 138 -4.95 -18.01 0.48
CA PRO A 138 -4.75 -16.58 0.24
C PRO A 138 -4.23 -15.86 1.49
N LEU A 139 -3.86 -14.59 1.32
CA LEU A 139 -3.60 -13.69 2.45
C LEU A 139 -4.91 -13.32 3.15
N THR A 140 -4.81 -12.85 4.39
CA THR A 140 -5.93 -12.42 5.21
C THR A 140 -5.93 -10.90 5.39
N MET A 141 -7.09 -10.32 5.72
CA MET A 141 -7.16 -8.90 6.07
C MET A 141 -6.34 -8.54 7.31
N LYS A 142 -6.09 -9.49 8.23
CA LYS A 142 -5.16 -9.27 9.34
C LYS A 142 -3.75 -8.93 8.85
N GLN A 143 -3.30 -9.52 7.75
CA GLN A 143 -1.99 -9.21 7.15
C GLN A 143 -2.00 -7.83 6.47
N VAL A 144 -3.13 -7.42 5.86
CA VAL A 144 -3.30 -6.05 5.35
C VAL A 144 -3.21 -5.03 6.49
N LEU A 145 -3.94 -5.23 7.58
CA LEU A 145 -3.89 -4.35 8.75
C LEU A 145 -2.49 -4.29 9.37
N SER A 146 -1.80 -5.44 9.45
CA SER A 146 -0.42 -5.47 9.93
C SER A 146 0.51 -4.66 9.02
N GLY A 147 0.35 -4.77 7.70
CA GLY A 147 1.09 -3.96 6.73
C GLY A 147 0.79 -2.47 6.86
N MET A 148 -0.46 -2.09 7.11
CA MET A 148 -0.84 -0.70 7.34
C MET A 148 -0.14 -0.13 8.58
N ILE A 149 -0.20 -0.85 9.70
CA ILE A 149 0.45 -0.43 10.96
C ILE A 149 1.95 -0.22 10.74
N LYS A 150 2.63 -1.19 10.10
CA LYS A 150 4.07 -1.08 9.82
C LYS A 150 4.41 0.09 8.89
N ALA A 151 3.57 0.36 7.89
CA ALA A 151 3.77 1.49 7.00
C ALA A 151 3.59 2.84 7.71
N HIS A 152 2.63 2.94 8.65
CA HIS A 152 2.46 4.13 9.48
C HIS A 152 3.70 4.37 10.35
N GLU A 153 4.25 3.32 10.97
CA GLU A 153 5.42 3.43 11.83
C GLU A 153 6.69 3.88 11.08
N ILE A 154 6.89 3.42 9.84
CA ILE A 154 8.09 3.76 9.05
C ILE A 154 8.00 5.19 8.51
N GLN A 155 6.79 5.66 8.17
CA GLN A 155 6.59 6.99 7.60
C GLN A 155 6.48 8.09 8.67
N GLY A 156 5.83 7.79 9.80
CA GLY A 156 5.51 8.76 10.85
C GLY A 156 6.69 9.18 11.71
#